data_AF-A0A109FDB6-F1
#
_entry.id   AF-A0A109FDB6-F1
#
_cell.length_a   1.000
_cell.length_b   1.000
_cell.length_c   1.000
_cell.angle_alpha   90.00
_cell.angle_beta   90.00
_cell.angle_gamma   90.00
#
_symmetry.space_group_name_H-M   'P 1'
#
loop_
_entity.id
_entity.type
_entity.pdbx_description
1 polymer ?
#
loop_
_entity_poly.entity_id
_entity_poly.type
_entity_poly.pdbx_seq_one_letter_code
_entity_poly.pdbx_strand_id
1 'polypeptide(L)'
;ARNATLHVAGVNTPLLMTTLLFDILNTPDAVTRNATLKLLGFMIRKKPLVIYTNLPRVVDAVVKCLDPAVSSLRETVQQAATVILNELVRTYPSVDFHGKSQRIAVGTHEGAAVVHDLKTATRLYVLESHSRPVTALTWSP
;
A
#
# COMPACT_ATOMS: atom_id res chain seq x y z
N ALA A 1 -0.63 2.96 -23.52
CA ALA A 1 -0.48 2.04 -22.36
C ALA A 1 -1.27 2.52 -21.12
N ARG A 2 -0.89 3.61 -20.43
CA ARG A 2 -1.51 4.03 -19.16
C ARG A 2 -3.05 4.15 -19.16
N ASN A 3 -3.64 4.74 -20.20
CA ASN A 3 -5.10 4.87 -20.29
C ASN A 3 -5.81 3.52 -20.50
N ALA A 4 -5.18 2.60 -21.23
CA ALA A 4 -5.70 1.24 -21.39
C ALA A 4 -5.65 0.46 -20.06
N THR A 5 -4.56 0.60 -19.30
CA THR A 5 -4.46 0.03 -17.94
C THR A 5 -5.55 0.60 -17.02
N LEU A 6 -5.82 1.90 -17.08
CA LEU A 6 -6.93 2.52 -16.32
C LEU A 6 -8.31 2.06 -16.78
N HIS A 7 -8.48 1.71 -18.06
CA HIS A 7 -9.73 1.18 -18.58
C HIS A 7 -9.95 -0.25 -18.06
N VAL A 8 -8.95 -1.13 -18.21
CA VAL A 8 -8.97 -2.49 -17.64
C VAL A 8 -9.19 -2.46 -16.13
N ALA A 9 -8.58 -1.51 -15.42
CA ALA A 9 -8.80 -1.30 -13.99
C ALA A 9 -10.26 -1.08 -13.62
N GLY A 10 -11.01 -0.37 -14.49
CA GLY A 10 -12.44 -0.13 -14.30
C GLY A 10 -13.32 -1.30 -14.77
N VAL A 11 -12.80 -2.20 -15.60
CA VAL A 11 -13.55 -3.34 -16.16
C VAL A 11 -13.39 -4.60 -15.30
N ASN A 12 -12.20 -4.85 -14.74
CA ASN A 12 -11.93 -5.99 -13.87
C ASN A 12 -10.93 -5.62 -12.77
N THR A 13 -11.42 -4.90 -11.76
CA THR A 13 -10.62 -4.47 -10.60
C THR A 13 -10.01 -5.64 -9.82
N PRO A 14 -10.71 -6.76 -9.54
CA PRO A 14 -10.12 -7.89 -8.82
C PRO A 14 -8.87 -8.46 -9.50
N LEU A 15 -8.94 -8.71 -10.81
CA LEU A 15 -7.80 -9.26 -11.56
C LEU A 15 -6.60 -8.31 -11.56
N LEU A 16 -6.86 -7.01 -11.80
CA LEU A 16 -5.82 -5.99 -11.73
C LEU A 16 -5.14 -5.98 -10.36
N MET A 17 -5.92 -5.97 -9.28
CA MET A 17 -5.36 -5.91 -7.94
C MET A 17 -4.57 -7.18 -7.61
N THR A 18 -5.01 -8.36 -8.05
CA THR A 18 -4.23 -9.59 -7.87
C THR A 18 -2.90 -9.54 -8.61
N THR A 19 -2.88 -9.11 -9.87
CA THR A 19 -1.64 -9.00 -10.66
C THR A 19 -0.71 -7.95 -10.09
N LEU A 20 -1.23 -6.75 -9.77
CA LEU A 20 -0.44 -5.66 -9.22
C LEU A 20 0.22 -6.05 -7.88
N LEU A 21 -0.54 -6.66 -6.97
CA LEU A 21 0.00 -7.11 -5.68
C LEU A 21 1.01 -8.24 -5.87
N PHE A 22 0.75 -9.16 -6.81
CA PHE A 22 1.69 -10.24 -7.14
C PHE A 22 3.02 -9.68 -7.64
N ASP A 23 3.00 -8.73 -8.57
CA ASP A 23 4.21 -8.13 -9.16
C ASP A 23 5.01 -7.32 -8.12
N ILE A 24 4.33 -6.57 -7.24
CA ILE A 24 4.99 -5.84 -6.14
C ILE A 24 5.77 -6.80 -5.23
N LEU A 25 5.19 -7.96 -4.92
CA LEU A 25 5.75 -8.90 -3.94
C LEU A 25 6.77 -9.87 -4.54
N ASN A 26 6.52 -10.37 -5.75
CA ASN A 26 7.21 -11.55 -6.28
C ASN A 26 8.18 -11.25 -7.42
N THR A 27 8.10 -10.08 -8.07
CA THR A 27 9.01 -9.78 -9.19
C THR A 27 10.44 -9.60 -8.67
N PRO A 28 11.42 -10.42 -9.11
CA PRO A 28 12.80 -10.34 -8.63
C PRO A 28 13.57 -9.15 -9.22
N ASP A 29 13.10 -8.62 -10.36
CA ASP A 29 13.69 -7.48 -11.04
C ASP A 29 13.25 -6.14 -10.42
N ALA A 30 14.24 -5.36 -9.97
CA ALA A 30 14.00 -4.06 -9.32
C ALA A 30 13.40 -3.02 -10.26
N VAL A 31 13.72 -3.08 -11.57
CA VAL A 31 13.20 -2.12 -12.56
C VAL A 31 11.69 -2.30 -12.74
N THR A 32 11.26 -3.54 -12.90
CA THR A 32 9.85 -3.92 -13.07
C THR A 32 9.06 -3.66 -11.80
N ARG A 33 9.63 -3.97 -10.62
CA ARG A 33 9.01 -3.63 -9.34
C ARG A 33 8.83 -2.12 -9.17
N ASN A 34 9.85 -1.32 -9.52
CA ASN A 34 9.75 0.15 -9.53
C ASN A 34 8.70 0.66 -10.52
N ALA A 35 8.61 0.08 -11.71
CA ALA A 35 7.58 0.44 -12.69
C ALA A 35 6.16 0.13 -12.15
N THR A 36 6.01 -1.00 -11.46
CA THR A 36 4.76 -1.41 -10.82
C THR A 36 4.36 -0.47 -9.68
N LEU A 37 5.31 -0.09 -8.81
CA LEU A 37 5.08 0.92 -7.77
C LEU A 37 4.69 2.28 -8.39
N LYS A 38 5.35 2.71 -9.47
CA LYS A 38 4.98 3.94 -10.18
C LYS A 38 3.57 3.85 -10.79
N LEU A 39 3.18 2.69 -11.32
CA LEU A 39 1.82 2.45 -11.81
C LEU A 39 0.80 2.53 -10.68
N LEU A 40 1.08 1.91 -9.52
CA LEU A 40 0.25 2.03 -8.32
C LEU A 40 0.07 3.50 -7.92
N GLY A 41 1.16 4.27 -7.85
CA GLY A 41 1.09 5.71 -7.55
C GLY A 41 0.30 6.51 -8.58
N PHE A 42 0.35 6.12 -9.85
CA PHE A 42 -0.50 6.71 -10.88
C PHE A 42 -1.99 6.38 -10.66
N MET A 43 -2.31 5.14 -10.28
CA MET A 43 -3.69 4.72 -9.99
C MET A 43 -4.26 5.38 -8.73
N ILE A 44 -3.48 5.49 -7.65
CA ILE A 44 -3.88 6.20 -6.43
C ILE A 44 -4.32 7.63 -6.78
N ARG A 45 -3.54 8.35 -7.61
CA ARG A 45 -3.85 9.73 -7.99
C ARG A 45 -5.00 9.87 -8.98
N LYS A 46 -5.18 8.92 -9.91
CA LYS A 46 -6.15 9.05 -11.02
C LYS A 46 -7.47 8.35 -10.77
N LYS A 47 -7.47 7.25 -10.01
CA LYS A 47 -8.65 6.43 -9.70
C LYS A 47 -8.53 5.82 -8.29
N PRO A 48 -8.52 6.65 -7.22
CA PRO A 48 -8.30 6.16 -5.85
C PRO A 48 -9.30 5.09 -5.40
N LEU A 49 -10.56 5.20 -5.84
CA LEU A 49 -11.61 4.24 -5.47
C LEU A 49 -11.34 2.81 -5.94
N VAL A 50 -10.55 2.61 -7.00
CA VAL A 50 -10.14 1.26 -7.47
C VAL A 50 -9.26 0.57 -6.44
N ILE A 51 -8.46 1.33 -5.69
CA ILE A 51 -7.52 0.81 -4.69
C ILE A 51 -8.21 0.61 -3.34
N TYR A 52 -9.22 1.42 -3.02
CA TYR A 52 -9.86 1.48 -1.70
C TYR A 52 -10.30 0.12 -1.14
N THR A 53 -10.88 -0.75 -1.98
CA THR A 53 -11.34 -2.09 -1.53
C THR A 53 -10.21 -3.04 -1.16
N ASN A 54 -9.00 -2.78 -1.66
CA ASN A 54 -7.79 -3.60 -1.43
C ASN A 54 -6.74 -2.85 -0.60
N LEU A 55 -7.10 -1.71 0.01
CA LEU A 55 -6.18 -0.80 0.65
C LEU A 55 -5.28 -1.45 1.74
N PRO A 56 -5.79 -2.30 2.64
CA PRO A 56 -4.94 -3.00 3.61
C PRO A 56 -3.87 -3.88 2.94
N ARG A 57 -4.24 -4.58 1.86
CA ARG A 57 -3.31 -5.45 1.10
C ARG A 57 -2.26 -4.63 0.35
N VAL A 58 -2.65 -3.47 -0.16
CA VAL A 58 -1.72 -2.54 -0.84
C VAL A 58 -0.72 -1.96 0.15
N VAL A 59 -1.16 -1.51 1.32
CA VAL A 59 -0.26 -1.04 2.38
C VAL A 59 0.72 -2.15 2.78
N ASP A 60 0.23 -3.36 3.07
CA ASP A 60 1.06 -4.52 3.42
C ASP A 60 2.12 -4.83 2.34
N ALA A 61 1.72 -4.83 1.06
CA ALA A 61 2.63 -5.11 -0.06
C ALA A 61 3.71 -4.01 -0.24
N VAL A 62 3.35 -2.74 -0.08
CA VAL A 62 4.32 -1.63 -0.18
C VAL A 62 5.26 -1.63 1.02
N VAL A 63 4.77 -1.95 2.22
CA VAL A 63 5.62 -2.09 3.43
C VAL A 63 6.63 -3.23 3.24
N LYS A 64 6.22 -4.37 2.70
CA LYS A 64 7.12 -5.50 2.40
C LYS A 64 8.23 -5.18 1.40
N CYS A 65 8.06 -4.15 0.57
CA CYS A 65 9.15 -3.66 -0.28
C CYS A 65 10.30 -3.03 0.51
N LEU A 66 10.08 -2.72 1.79
CA LEU A 66 11.06 -2.15 2.71
C LEU A 66 11.73 -3.20 3.60
N ASP A 67 11.46 -4.49 3.39
CA ASP A 67 11.98 -5.59 4.20
C ASP A 67 13.52 -5.58 4.24
N PRO A 68 14.15 -5.40 5.42
CA PRO A 68 15.60 -5.37 5.54
C PRO A 68 16.28 -6.70 5.18
N ALA A 69 15.57 -7.83 5.19
CA ALA A 69 16.11 -9.13 4.81
C ALA A 69 16.44 -9.22 3.30
N VAL A 70 15.91 -8.32 2.46
CA VAL A 70 16.10 -8.31 1.01
C VAL A 70 16.83 -7.02 0.56
N SER A 71 18.07 -6.85 1.03
CA SER A 71 18.83 -5.58 0.98
C SER A 71 19.00 -4.96 -0.42
N SER A 72 19.47 -5.72 -1.41
CA SER A 72 19.77 -5.20 -2.76
C SER A 72 18.53 -4.68 -3.50
N LEU A 73 17.42 -5.40 -3.38
CA LEU A 73 16.15 -5.03 -3.99
C LEU A 73 15.52 -3.85 -3.25
N ARG A 74 15.57 -3.86 -1.92
CA ARG A 74 15.10 -2.78 -1.04
C ARG A 74 15.75 -1.46 -1.39
N GLU A 75 17.07 -1.38 -1.49
CA GLU A 75 17.79 -0.14 -1.79
C GLU A 75 17.29 0.52 -3.08
N THR A 76 16.99 -0.29 -4.10
CA THR A 76 16.55 0.19 -5.40
C THR A 76 15.08 0.66 -5.40
N VAL A 77 14.22 0.08 -4.56
CA VAL A 77 12.77 0.38 -4.54
C VAL A 77 12.35 1.27 -3.37
N GLN A 78 13.23 1.51 -2.39
CA GLN A 78 12.92 2.24 -1.16
C GLN A 78 12.36 3.64 -1.42
N GLN A 79 12.95 4.39 -2.35
CA GLN A 79 12.46 5.72 -2.71
C GLN A 79 11.04 5.64 -3.29
N ALA A 80 10.79 4.70 -4.20
CA ALA A 80 9.47 4.53 -4.81
C ALA A 80 8.43 4.10 -3.77
N ALA A 81 8.75 3.12 -2.91
CA ALA A 81 7.87 2.68 -1.84
C ALA A 81 7.54 3.82 -0.87
N THR A 82 8.52 4.64 -0.50
CA THR A 82 8.31 5.82 0.37
C THR A 82 7.35 6.83 -0.26
N VAL A 83 7.49 7.11 -1.56
CA VAL A 83 6.55 7.97 -2.29
C VAL A 83 5.15 7.36 -2.27
N ILE A 84 5.01 6.05 -2.48
CA ILE A 84 3.69 5.40 -2.45
C ILE A 84 3.06 5.44 -1.06
N LEU A 85 3.81 5.20 0.01
CA LEU A 85 3.30 5.33 1.38
C LEU A 85 2.80 6.76 1.66
N ASN A 86 3.52 7.78 1.21
CA ASN A 86 3.08 9.17 1.35
C ASN A 86 1.79 9.44 0.56
N GLU A 87 1.70 8.96 -0.68
CA GLU A 87 0.48 9.09 -1.50
C GLU A 87 -0.72 8.37 -0.86
N LEU A 88 -0.51 7.20 -0.25
CA LEU A 88 -1.56 6.48 0.48
C LEU A 88 -2.09 7.30 1.65
N VAL A 89 -1.19 7.81 2.51
CA VAL A 89 -1.56 8.67 3.66
C VAL A 89 -2.30 9.93 3.20
N ARG A 90 -1.84 10.58 2.13
CA ARG A 90 -2.48 11.80 1.61
C ARG A 90 -3.83 11.56 0.94
N THR A 91 -4.08 10.35 0.44
CA THR A 91 -5.26 10.06 -0.39
C THR A 91 -6.38 9.40 0.40
N TYR A 92 -6.06 8.57 1.40
CA TYR A 92 -7.05 7.76 2.11
C TYR A 92 -7.10 8.16 3.59
N PRO A 93 -8.23 8.72 4.09
CA PRO A 93 -8.38 9.08 5.51
C PRO A 93 -8.24 7.90 6.47
N SER A 94 -8.42 6.67 5.99
CA SER A 94 -8.23 5.43 6.76
C SER A 94 -6.76 4.98 6.82
N VAL A 95 -5.80 5.81 6.39
CA VAL A 95 -4.37 5.55 6.47
C VAL A 95 -3.67 6.72 7.14
N ASP A 96 -2.87 6.45 8.16
CA ASP A 96 -2.08 7.48 8.84
C ASP A 96 -0.69 6.97 9.24
N PHE A 97 0.27 7.87 9.28
CA PHE A 97 1.68 7.58 9.49
C PHE A 97 2.24 8.34 10.70
N HIS A 98 2.80 7.58 11.63
CA HIS A 98 3.53 8.14 12.76
C HIS A 98 5.03 8.14 12.50
N GLY A 99 5.56 9.33 12.21
CA GLY A 99 6.95 9.53 11.79
C GLY A 99 7.98 9.12 12.84
N LYS A 100 7.76 9.42 14.12
CA LYS A 100 8.74 9.14 15.18
C LYS A 100 8.99 7.64 15.36
N SER A 101 7.93 6.84 15.37
CA SER A 101 8.06 5.37 15.49
C SER A 101 8.21 4.67 14.15
N GLN A 102 8.13 5.38 13.02
CA GLN A 102 8.11 4.79 11.68
C GLN A 102 7.02 3.72 11.54
N ARG A 103 5.78 4.06 11.92
CA ARG A 103 4.64 3.14 11.85
C ARG A 103 3.56 3.69 10.94
N ILE A 104 2.95 2.81 10.17
CA ILE A 104 1.79 3.14 9.35
C ILE A 104 0.59 2.30 9.81
N ALA A 105 -0.57 2.94 9.93
CA ALA A 105 -1.84 2.30 10.26
C ALA A 105 -2.76 2.34 9.04
N VAL A 106 -3.56 1.28 8.85
CA VAL A 106 -4.58 1.20 7.79
C VAL A 106 -5.85 0.57 8.33
N GLY A 107 -6.99 1.21 8.08
CA GLY A 107 -8.32 0.68 8.38
C GLY A 107 -8.78 -0.35 7.37
N THR A 108 -9.55 -1.34 7.82
CA THR A 108 -10.09 -2.42 6.98
C THR A 108 -11.62 -2.33 6.85
N HIS A 109 -12.19 -3.06 5.89
CA HIS A 109 -13.65 -3.12 5.68
C HIS A 109 -14.35 -3.94 6.76
N GLU A 110 -13.61 -4.81 7.43
CA GLU A 110 -14.08 -5.68 8.51
C GLU A 110 -14.14 -4.94 9.87
N GLY A 111 -13.71 -3.68 9.92
CA GLY A 111 -13.72 -2.87 11.15
C GLY A 111 -12.48 -3.01 12.03
N ALA A 112 -11.40 -3.55 11.47
CA ALA A 112 -10.10 -3.58 12.11
C ALA A 112 -9.21 -2.40 11.66
N ALA A 113 -8.19 -2.09 12.45
CA ALA A 113 -7.06 -1.28 12.04
C ALA A 113 -5.77 -2.11 12.14
N VAL A 114 -4.98 -2.16 11.07
CA VAL A 114 -3.72 -2.89 11.02
C VAL A 114 -2.56 -1.91 11.10
N VAL A 115 -1.65 -2.13 12.05
CA VAL A 115 -0.45 -1.31 12.24
C VAL A 115 0.78 -2.09 11.76
N HIS A 116 1.62 -1.44 10.96
CA HIS A 116 2.88 -2.01 10.47
C HIS A 116 4.07 -1.18 10.97
N ASP A 117 5.19 -1.87 11.21
CA ASP A 117 6.51 -1.26 11.45
C ASP A 117 7.25 -1.15 10.11
N LEU A 118 7.66 0.06 9.73
CA LEU A 118 8.36 0.28 8.47
C LEU A 118 9.86 -0.07 8.53
N LYS A 119 10.45 -0.18 9.73
CA LYS A 119 11.87 -0.51 9.90
C LYS A 119 12.10 -2.00 9.69
N THR A 120 11.16 -2.82 10.18
CA THR A 120 11.23 -4.28 10.06
C THR A 120 10.31 -4.82 8.97
N ALA A 121 9.48 -3.98 8.33
CA ALA A 121 8.48 -4.37 7.35
C ALA A 121 7.50 -5.44 7.85
N THR A 122 7.16 -5.41 9.15
CA THR A 122 6.30 -6.40 9.79
C THR A 122 4.97 -5.80 10.22
N ARG A 123 3.94 -6.65 10.29
CA ARG A 123 2.69 -6.32 10.98
C ARG A 123 2.92 -6.35 12.48
N LEU A 124 2.60 -5.25 13.17
CA LEU A 124 2.72 -5.13 14.63
C LEU A 124 1.43 -5.51 15.35
N TYR A 125 0.31 -4.91 14.94
CA TYR A 125 -0.97 -5.04 15.63
C TYR A 125 -2.13 -5.16 14.66
N VAL A 126 -3.17 -5.86 15.09
CA VAL A 126 -4.51 -5.82 14.51
C VAL A 126 -5.44 -5.38 15.64
N LEU A 127 -6.03 -4.20 15.50
CA LEU A 127 -6.93 -3.59 16.48
C LEU A 127 -8.37 -3.80 16.00
N GLU A 128 -9.10 -4.69 16.66
CA GLU A 128 -10.47 -5.09 16.27
C GLU A 128 -11.50 -4.38 17.15
N SER A 129 -11.68 -3.07 16.95
CA SER A 129 -12.55 -2.24 17.82
C SER A 129 -13.91 -1.91 17.22
N HIS A 130 -14.11 -2.09 15.91
CA HIS A 130 -15.33 -1.67 15.23
C HIS A 130 -16.05 -2.84 14.55
N SER A 131 -17.38 -2.78 14.53
CA SER A 131 -18.25 -3.73 13.81
C SER A 131 -18.55 -3.31 12.37
N ARG A 132 -17.94 -2.21 11.90
CA ARG A 132 -18.15 -1.59 10.60
C ARG A 132 -16.82 -1.09 10.03
N PRO A 133 -16.72 -0.88 8.70
CA PRO A 133 -15.49 -0.39 8.06
C PRO A 133 -14.86 0.80 8.77
N VAL A 134 -13.54 0.77 8.97
CA VAL A 134 -12.77 1.91 9.48
C VAL A 134 -12.54 2.88 8.32
N THR A 135 -13.33 3.95 8.28
CA THR A 135 -13.30 4.95 7.19
C THR A 135 -12.29 6.07 7.42
N ALA A 136 -11.86 6.27 8.67
CA ALA A 136 -10.82 7.21 9.05
C ALA A 136 -10.09 6.73 10.30
N LEU A 137 -8.80 7.07 10.41
CA LEU A 137 -8.02 6.87 11.63
C LEU A 137 -6.95 7.96 11.73
N THR A 138 -6.42 8.17 12.93
CA THR A 138 -5.28 9.07 13.11
C THR A 138 -4.44 8.65 14.32
N TRP A 139 -3.15 8.94 14.27
CA TRP A 139 -2.26 8.86 15.41
C TRP A 139 -2.44 10.08 16.32
N SER A 140 -2.31 9.88 17.63
CA SER A 140 -2.19 11.00 18.56
C SER A 140 -0.96 11.85 18.22
N PRO A 141 -1.03 13.19 18.38
CA PRO A 141 0.13 14.09 18.25
C PRO A 141 1.32 13.71 19.12
#